data_AF-A0A941UY28-F1
#
_entry.id   AF-A0A941UY28-F1
#
_cell.length_a   1.000
_cell.length_b   1.000
_cell.length_c   1.000
_cell.angle_alpha   90.00
_cell.angle_beta   90.00
_cell.angle_gamma   90.00
#
_symmetry.space_group_name_H-M   'P 1'
#
loop_
_entity.id
_entity.type
_entity.pdbx_description
1 polymer ?
#
loop_
_entity_poly.entity_id
_entity_poly.type
_entity_poly.pdbx_seq_one_letter_code
_entity_poly.pdbx_strand_id
1 'polypeptide(L)' 'MKIISSIKELREQLRGQLRTVFVPTMGNLHDGHLSLMRLAKKHGDPVVAS' A
#
# COMPACT_ATOMS: atom_id res chain seq x y z
N MET A 1 -8.54 -1.75 -5.98
CA MET A 1 -7.56 -0.66 -5.82
C MET A 1 -8.33 0.61 -5.49
N LYS A 2 -7.97 1.34 -4.43
CA LYS A 2 -8.54 2.65 -4.08
C LYS A 2 -7.43 3.69 -4.15
N ILE A 3 -7.68 4.83 -4.77
CA ILE A 3 -6.78 5.98 -4.78
C ILE A 3 -7.29 6.92 -3.69
N ILE A 4 -6.45 7.24 -2.71
CA ILE A 4 -6.79 8.04 -1.54
C ILE A 4 -5.82 9.21 -1.47
N SER A 5 -6.34 10.43 -1.48
CA SER A 5 -5.54 11.67 -1.45
C SER A 5 -5.61 12.40 -0.10
N SER A 6 -6.47 11.95 0.82
CA SER A 6 -6.66 12.55 2.14
C SER A 6 -6.15 11.63 3.25
N ILE A 7 -5.39 12.20 4.19
CA ILE A 7 -4.93 11.49 5.39
C ILE A 7 -6.11 10.97 6.23
N LYS A 8 -7.19 11.76 6.33
CA LYS A 8 -8.39 11.36 7.08
C LYS A 8 -9.01 10.10 6.48
N GLU A 9 -9.19 10.09 5.17
CA GLU A 9 -9.76 8.96 4.45
C GLU A 9 -8.84 7.73 4.55
N LEU A 10 -7.52 7.90 4.44
CA LEU A 10 -6.56 6.80 4.60
C LEU A 10 -6.69 6.13 5.97
N ARG A 11 -6.76 6.94 7.04
CA ARG A 11 -6.95 6.44 8.41
C ARG A 11 -8.28 5.74 8.61
N GLU A 12 -9.35 6.23 7.97
CA GLU A 12 -10.65 5.58 8.00
C GLU A 12 -10.63 4.23 7.26
N GLN A 13 -10.01 4.17 6.08
CA GLN A 13 -9.90 2.93 5.30
C GLN A 13 -9.03 1.86 5.97
N LEU A 14 -7.97 2.26 6.67
CA LEU A 14 -7.07 1.33 7.36
C LEU A 14 -7.50 1.01 8.80
N ARG A 15 -8.63 1.56 9.28
CA ARG A 15 -9.11 1.29 10.64
C ARG A 15 -9.36 -0.21 10.83
N GLY A 16 -8.77 -0.79 11.88
CA GLY A 16 -8.90 -2.21 12.20
C GLY A 16 -8.01 -3.14 11.37
N GLN A 17 -7.22 -2.63 10.42
CA GLN A 17 -6.28 -3.42 9.64
C GLN A 17 -4.97 -3.61 10.42
N LEU A 18 -4.79 -4.79 11.01
CA LEU A 18 -3.65 -5.09 11.90
C LEU A 18 -2.42 -5.62 11.15
N ARG A 19 -2.55 -5.95 9.87
CA ARG A 19 -1.49 -6.59 9.06
C ARG A 19 -1.19 -5.84 7.76
N THR A 20 -1.41 -4.53 7.77
CA THR A 20 -1.10 -3.65 6.64
C THR A 20 0.39 -3.69 6.30
N VAL A 21 0.71 -3.81 5.01
CA VAL A 21 2.10 -3.75 4.51
C VAL A 21 2.27 -2.53 3.62
N PHE A 22 3.34 -1.79 3.82
CA PHE A 22 3.55 -0.50 3.16
C PHE A 22 4.73 -0.55 2.19
N VAL A 23 4.54 0.00 0.99
CA VAL A 23 5.57 0.14 -0.05
C VAL A 23 5.60 1.60 -0.53
N PRO A 24 6.44 2.47 0.07
CA PRO A 24 6.55 3.85 -0.36
C PRO A 24 7.32 3.96 -1.69
N THR A 25 6.81 4.78 -2.61
CA THR A 25 7.42 5.09 -3.91
C THR A 25 7.32 6.60 -4.19
N MET A 26 7.90 7.06 -5.30
CA MET A 26 7.68 8.41 -5.83
C MET A 26 6.85 8.39 -7.13
N GLY A 27 6.19 7.26 -7.44
CA GLY A 27 5.55 7.03 -8.73
C GLY A 27 6.50 6.53 -9.82
N ASN A 28 6.15 6.78 -11.08
CA ASN A 28 6.84 6.26 -12.28
C ASN A 28 7.16 4.74 -12.18
N LEU A 29 6.11 3.95 -11.99
CA LEU A 29 6.24 2.53 -11.63
C LEU A 29 6.87 1.71 -12.77
N HIS A 30 7.68 0.73 -12.36
CA HIS A 30 8.38 -0.21 -13.23
C HIS A 30 8.56 -1.53 -12.49
N ASP A 31 9.18 -2.53 -13.11
CA ASP A 31 9.26 -3.89 -12.57
C ASP A 31 9.87 -4.02 -11.17
N GLY A 32 10.79 -3.11 -10.83
CA GLY A 32 11.35 -3.00 -9.48
C GLY A 32 10.26 -2.76 -8.44
N HIS A 33 9.40 -1.76 -8.67
CA HIS A 33 8.25 -1.47 -7.81
C HIS A 33 7.27 -2.65 -7.75
N LEU A 34 6.97 -3.27 -8.88
CA LEU A 34 6.05 -4.41 -8.94
C LEU A 34 6.60 -5.62 -8.16
N SER A 35 7.92 -5.82 -8.15
CA SER A 35 8.55 -6.88 -7.35
C SER A 35 8.33 -6.65 -5.85
N LEU A 36 8.46 -5.41 -5.38
CA LEU A 36 8.17 -5.04 -3.98
C LEU A 36 6.68 -5.22 -3.65
N MET A 37 5.77 -4.88 -4.55
CA MET A 37 4.32 -5.11 -4.34
C MET A 37 3.99 -6.60 -4.24
N ARG A 38 4.62 -7.45 -5.07
CA ARG A 38 4.45 -8.91 -5.01
C ARG A 38 5.03 -9.49 -3.71
N LEU A 39 6.17 -8.96 -3.25
CA LEU A 39 6.76 -9.32 -1.97
C LEU A 39 5.84 -8.92 -0.81
N ALA A 40 5.35 -7.68 -0.78
CA ALA A 40 4.50 -7.15 0.28
C ALA A 40 3.26 -8.02 0.53
N LYS A 41 2.61 -8.52 -0.54
CA LYS A 41 1.47 -9.44 -0.44
C LYS A 41 1.76 -10.75 0.31
N LYS A 42 3.01 -11.18 0.38
CA LYS A 42 3.41 -12.38 1.14
C LYS A 42 3.55 -12.11 2.64
N HIS A 43 3.69 -10.84 3.05
CA HIS A 43 3.92 -10.44 4.44
C HIS A 43 2.65 -9.98 5.17
N GLY A 44 1.60 -9.59 4.43
CA GLY A 44 0.34 -9.15 5.01
C GLY A 44 -0.63 -8.60 3.98
N ASP A 45 -1.75 -8.08 4.49
CA ASP A 45 -2.87 -7.54 3.72
C ASP A 45 -3.61 -6.52 4.61
N PRO A 46 -4.01 -5.34 4.10
CA PRO A 46 -3.81 -4.81 2.74
C PRO A 46 -2.39 -4.33 2.45
N VAL A 47 -2.01 -4.35 1.16
CA VAL A 47 -0.81 -3.64 0.68
C VAL A 47 -1.17 -2.20 0.33
N VAL A 48 -0.42 -1.24 0.88
CA VAL A 48 -0.57 0.20 0.64
C VAL A 48 0.68 0.73 -0.08
N ALA A 49 0.47 1.47 -1.16
CA ALA A 49 1.52 2.18 -1.89
C ALA A 49 1.35 3.69 -1.71
N SER A 50 2.46 4.43 -1.60
CA SER A 50 2.48 5.91 -1.67
C SER A 50 3.36 6.41 -2.79
#